data_AF-A0A397UN22-F1
#
_entry.id   AF-A0A397UN22-F1
#
_cell.length_a   1.000
_cell.length_b   1.000
_cell.length_c   1.000
_cell.angle_alpha   90.00
_cell.angle_beta   90.00
_cell.angle_gamma   90.00
#
_symmetry.space_group_name_H-M   'P 1'
#
loop_
_entity.id
_entity.type
_entity.pdbx_description
1 polymer ?
#
loop_
_entity_poly.entity_id
_entity_poly.type
_entity_poly.pdbx_seq_one_letter_code
_entity_poly.pdbx_strand_id
1 'polypeptide(L)'
;MVGRGIQACGTSSLVVIESGIVADMYELAERGSAYGSFYLIYTFSFLLGPLFGGYFTQYFGWRSIFWYLAIMSGVVYIAILLFVHETFNSNNQTWRRNETNPKLVSEGS
;
A
#
# COMPACT_ATOMS: atom_id res chain seq x y z
N MET A 1 1.49 22.67 -14.79
CA MET A 1 2.36 21.51 -15.12
C MET A 1 3.05 20.95 -13.88
N VAL A 2 3.62 21.77 -12.99
CA VAL A 2 4.22 21.32 -11.72
C VAL A 2 3.24 20.53 -10.82
N GLY A 3 2.00 21.01 -10.66
CA GLY A 3 1.00 20.31 -9.83
C GLY A 3 0.59 18.92 -10.35
N ARG A 4 0.72 18.66 -11.66
CA ARG A 4 0.45 17.34 -12.26
C ARG A 4 1.64 16.39 -12.04
N GLY A 5 2.87 16.90 -12.06
CA GLY A 5 4.08 16.11 -11.77
C GLY A 5 4.11 15.59 -10.34
N ILE A 6 3.81 16.45 -9.36
CA ILE A 6 3.78 16.07 -7.93
C ILE A 6 2.69 15.02 -7.68
N GLN A 7 1.50 15.22 -8.27
CA GLN A 7 0.40 14.28 -8.12
C GLN A 7 0.74 12.90 -8.72
N ALA A 8 1.43 12.87 -9.86
CA ALA A 8 1.88 11.63 -10.49
C ALA A 8 2.89 10.87 -9.63
N CYS A 9 3.89 11.54 -9.06
CA CYS A 9 4.89 10.94 -8.16
C CYS A 9 4.24 10.33 -6.90
N GLY A 10 3.20 10.99 -6.37
CA GLY A 10 2.43 10.46 -5.25
C GLY A 10 1.74 9.14 -5.63
N THR A 11 0.98 9.14 -6.73
CA THR A 11 0.20 7.97 -7.15
C THR A 11 1.07 6.77 -7.54
N SER A 12 2.23 6.96 -8.15
CA SER A 12 3.09 5.85 -8.57
C SER A 12 3.65 5.06 -7.37
N SER A 13 3.90 5.75 -6.26
CA SER A 13 4.45 5.13 -5.05
C SER A 13 3.46 4.15 -4.42
N LEU A 14 2.16 4.45 -4.45
CA LEU A 14 1.13 3.55 -3.95
C LEU A 14 1.08 2.22 -4.72
N VAL A 15 1.15 2.28 -6.06
CA VAL A 15 1.06 1.08 -6.91
C VAL A 15 2.22 0.12 -6.65
N VAL A 16 3.42 0.65 -6.41
CA VAL A 16 4.60 -0.17 -6.08
C VAL A 16 4.42 -0.85 -4.72
N ILE A 17 4.00 -0.09 -3.70
CA ILE A 17 3.76 -0.63 -2.35
C ILE A 17 2.66 -1.71 -2.38
N GLU A 18 1.57 -1.47 -3.10
CA GLU A 18 0.47 -2.43 -3.28
C GLU A 18 0.99 -3.77 -3.82
N SER A 19 1.72 -3.74 -4.93
CA SER A 19 2.27 -4.95 -5.55
C SER A 19 3.26 -5.67 -4.63
N GLY A 20 4.05 -4.94 -3.83
CA GLY A 20 4.97 -5.50 -2.85
C GLY A 20 4.26 -6.23 -1.70
N ILE A 21 3.19 -5.63 -1.16
CA ILE A 21 2.41 -6.24 -0.07
C ILE A 21 1.73 -7.52 -0.56
N VAL A 22 1.11 -7.50 -1.75
CA VAL A 22 0.45 -8.70 -2.28
C VAL A 22 1.46 -9.81 -2.60
N ALA A 23 2.66 -9.44 -3.06
CA ALA A 23 3.73 -10.41 -3.29
C ALA A 23 4.24 -11.07 -1.99
N ASP A 24 4.23 -10.33 -0.87
CA ASP A 24 4.67 -10.81 0.46
C ASP A 24 3.58 -11.62 1.18
N MET A 25 2.29 -11.27 0.99
CA MET A 25 1.17 -11.94 1.67
C MET A 25 0.71 -13.26 1.00
N TYR A 26 0.97 -13.48 -0.30
CA TYR A 26 0.42 -14.62 -1.05
C TYR A 26 1.46 -15.54 -1.67
N GLU A 27 1.35 -16.83 -1.30
CA GLU A 27 2.14 -17.94 -1.84
C GLU A 27 1.71 -18.26 -3.30
N LEU A 28 2.67 -18.66 -4.16
CA LEU A 28 2.51 -18.70 -5.63
C LEU A 28 1.25 -19.43 -6.13
N ALA A 29 0.78 -20.44 -5.40
CA ALA A 29 -0.30 -21.32 -5.80
C ALA A 29 -1.72 -20.72 -5.64
N GLU A 30 -1.93 -19.79 -4.70
CA GLU A 30 -3.26 -19.19 -4.42
C GLU A 30 -3.43 -17.78 -4.98
N ARG A 31 -2.37 -17.22 -5.58
CA ARG A 31 -2.35 -15.85 -6.12
C ARG A 31 -3.53 -15.53 -7.04
N GLY A 32 -3.94 -16.45 -7.91
CA GLY A 32 -5.03 -16.20 -8.87
C GLY A 32 -6.38 -15.92 -8.21
N SER A 33 -6.75 -16.70 -7.19
CA SER A 33 -8.03 -16.53 -6.47
C SER A 33 -7.99 -15.30 -5.55
N ALA A 34 -6.84 -15.07 -4.92
CA ALA A 34 -6.60 -13.88 -4.10
C ALA A 34 -6.73 -12.59 -4.91
N TYR A 35 -6.02 -12.49 -6.04
CA TYR A 35 -6.14 -11.34 -6.95
C TYR A 35 -7.57 -11.15 -7.43
N GLY A 36 -8.32 -12.23 -7.71
CA GLY A 36 -9.74 -12.15 -8.05
C GLY A 36 -10.57 -11.41 -7.00
N SER A 37 -10.40 -11.77 -5.73
CA SER A 37 -11.10 -11.12 -4.61
C SER A 37 -10.67 -9.66 -4.41
N PHE A 38 -9.37 -9.35 -4.52
CA PHE A 38 -8.90 -7.97 -4.48
C PHE A 38 -9.48 -7.12 -5.60
N TYR A 39 -9.51 -7.63 -6.83
CA TYR A 39 -10.06 -6.90 -7.97
C TYR A 39 -11.57 -6.65 -7.83
N LEU A 40 -12.32 -7.55 -7.18
CA LEU A 40 -13.72 -7.30 -6.86
C LEU A 40 -13.88 -6.11 -5.92
N ILE A 41 -13.10 -6.06 -4.84
CA ILE A 41 -13.12 -4.95 -3.87
C ILE A 41 -12.66 -3.64 -4.55
N TYR A 42 -11.64 -3.72 -5.39
CA TYR A 42 -11.10 -2.58 -6.15
C TYR A 42 -12.15 -2.00 -7.10
N THR A 43 -12.82 -2.87 -7.86
CA THR A 43 -13.89 -2.47 -8.78
C THR A 43 -15.09 -1.91 -8.04
N PHE A 44 -15.46 -2.51 -6.91
CA PHE A 44 -16.53 -2.00 -6.06
C PHE A 44 -16.20 -0.60 -5.53
N SER A 45 -14.94 -0.36 -5.13
CA SER A 45 -14.47 0.95 -4.71
C SER A 45 -14.56 2.00 -5.84
N PHE A 46 -14.20 1.62 -7.07
CA PHE A 46 -14.37 2.46 -8.26
C PHE A 46 -15.83 2.80 -8.55
N LEU A 47 -16.75 1.89 -8.27
CA LEU A 47 -18.19 2.14 -8.41
C LEU A 47 -18.70 3.07 -7.30
N LEU A 48 -18.24 2.88 -6.07
CA LEU A 48 -18.66 3.68 -4.93
C LEU A 48 -18.16 5.14 -5.00
N GLY A 49 -16.96 5.39 -5.53
CA GLY A 49 -16.35 6.73 -5.59
C GLY A 49 -17.25 7.80 -6.22
N PRO A 50 -17.72 7.62 -7.47
CA PRO A 50 -18.65 8.54 -8.13
C PRO A 50 -20.02 8.59 -7.46
N LEU A 51 -20.47 7.47 -6.87
CA LEU A 51 -21.76 7.35 -6.20
C LEU A 51 -21.83 8.25 -4.96
N PHE A 52 -20.83 8.14 -4.09
CA PHE A 52 -20.68 9.03 -2.94
C PHE A 52 -20.31 10.45 -3.37
N GLY A 53 -19.45 10.60 -4.38
CA GLY A 53 -19.04 11.91 -4.89
C GLY A 53 -20.19 12.74 -5.45
N GLY A 54 -21.10 12.10 -6.20
CA GLY A 54 -22.33 12.72 -6.70
C GLY A 54 -23.27 13.11 -5.57
N TYR A 55 -23.46 12.22 -4.59
CA TYR A 55 -24.29 12.47 -3.41
C TYR A 55 -23.79 13.68 -2.60
N PHE A 56 -22.48 13.74 -2.27
CA PHE A 56 -21.92 14.87 -1.53
C PHE A 56 -21.95 16.18 -2.33
N THR A 57 -21.74 16.12 -3.64
CA THR A 57 -21.77 17.32 -4.50
C THR A 57 -23.17 17.91 -4.59
N GLN A 58 -24.23 17.09 -4.61
CA GLN A 58 -25.61 17.56 -4.67
C GLN A 58 -26.07 18.25 -3.38
N TYR A 59 -25.69 17.74 -2.20
CA TYR A 59 -26.16 18.28 -0.92
C TYR A 59 -25.26 19.38 -0.33
N PHE A 60 -23.94 19.26 -0.45
CA PHE A 60 -22.98 20.15 0.20
C PHE A 60 -22.07 20.91 -0.78
N GLY A 61 -22.33 20.79 -2.09
CA GLY A 61 -21.54 21.45 -3.14
C GLY A 61 -20.16 20.84 -3.38
N TRP A 62 -19.46 21.33 -4.40
CA TRP A 62 -18.23 20.71 -4.92
C TRP A 62 -17.06 20.68 -3.92
N ARG A 63 -17.01 21.61 -2.97
CA ARG A 63 -15.90 21.74 -2.00
C ARG A 63 -15.87 20.61 -0.99
N SER A 64 -17.02 20.00 -0.71
CA SER A 64 -17.20 18.98 0.33
C SER A 64 -16.50 17.67 -0.02
N ILE A 65 -16.26 17.43 -1.31
CA ILE A 65 -15.53 16.26 -1.78
C ILE A 65 -14.07 16.30 -1.32
N PHE A 66 -13.43 17.48 -1.33
CA PHE A 66 -12.04 17.65 -0.90
C PHE A 66 -11.89 17.38 0.60
N TRP A 67 -12.81 17.88 1.40
CA TRP A 67 -12.82 17.63 2.84
C TRP A 67 -13.07 16.16 3.16
N TYR A 68 -14.00 15.50 2.46
CA TYR A 68 -14.24 14.07 2.61
C TYR A 68 -12.98 13.24 2.27
N LEU A 69 -12.35 13.52 1.12
CA LEU A 69 -11.11 12.88 0.69
C LEU A 69 -9.97 13.12 1.69
N ALA A 70 -9.84 14.34 2.19
CA ALA A 70 -8.80 14.70 3.16
C ALA A 70 -8.99 13.99 4.51
N ILE A 71 -10.22 13.92 5.02
CA ILE A 71 -10.53 13.19 6.26
C ILE A 71 -10.26 11.71 6.08
N MET A 72 -10.75 11.09 4.99
CA MET A 72 -10.52 9.68 4.71
C MET A 72 -9.03 9.35 4.57
N SER A 73 -8.28 10.18 3.83
CA SER A 73 -6.82 10.03 3.72
C SER A 73 -6.13 10.19 5.07
N GLY A 74 -6.59 11.13 5.91
CA GLY A 74 -6.05 11.33 7.26
C GLY A 74 -6.30 10.13 8.17
N VAL A 75 -7.50 9.54 8.12
CA VAL A 75 -7.84 8.33 8.88
C VAL A 75 -6.96 7.15 8.46
N VAL A 76 -6.80 6.92 7.15
CA VAL A 76 -5.92 5.85 6.63
C VAL A 76 -4.46 6.11 7.02
N TYR A 77 -3.99 7.35 6.93
CA TYR A 77 -2.64 7.72 7.34
C TYR A 77 -2.39 7.47 8.84
N ILE A 78 -3.34 7.83 9.70
CA ILE A 78 -3.26 7.56 11.14
C ILE A 78 -3.30 6.05 11.40
N ALA A 79 -4.17 5.30 10.71
CA ALA A 79 -4.22 3.85 10.82
C ALA A 79 -2.87 3.22 10.43
N ILE A 80 -2.26 3.66 9.33
CA ILE A 80 -0.92 3.22 8.93
C ILE A 80 0.11 3.55 10.03
N LEU A 81 0.12 4.76 10.58
CA LEU A 81 1.06 5.11 11.66
C LEU A 81 0.89 4.25 12.91
N LEU A 82 -0.34 3.84 13.25
CA LEU A 82 -0.62 3.00 14.41
C LEU A 82 -0.31 1.52 14.15
N PHE A 83 -0.62 1.01 12.96
CA PHE A 83 -0.48 -0.42 12.63
C PHE A 83 0.89 -0.77 12.03
N VAL A 84 1.57 0.16 11.35
CA VAL A 84 2.88 -0.03 10.68
C VAL A 84 4.04 0.32 11.62
N HIS A 85 3.84 0.29 12.94
CA HIS A 85 4.92 0.50 13.90
C HIS A 85 5.86 -0.71 14.08
N GLU A 86 5.63 -1.83 13.37
CA GLU A 86 6.41 -3.05 13.55
C GLU A 86 6.98 -3.61 12.24
N THR A 87 8.02 -2.97 11.68
CA THR A 87 9.01 -3.70 10.85
C THR A 87 10.41 -3.08 10.94
N PHE A 88 10.84 -2.68 12.15
CA PHE A 88 12.28 -2.61 12.43
C PHE A 88 12.70 -3.87 13.19
N ASN A 89 12.37 -5.04 12.65
CA ASN A 89 12.94 -6.26 13.18
C ASN A 89 14.39 -6.35 12.66
N SER A 90 15.33 -5.95 13.51
CA SER A 90 16.80 -5.99 13.35
C SER A 90 17.37 -7.41 13.10
N ASN A 91 16.54 -8.38 12.70
CA ASN A 91 16.87 -9.79 12.57
C ASN A 91 17.37 -10.20 11.17
N ASN A 92 17.16 -9.39 10.12
CA ASN A 92 17.70 -9.69 8.79
C ASN A 92 19.15 -9.21 8.57
N GLN A 93 19.73 -8.52 9.55
CA GLN A 93 21.14 -8.09 9.53
C GLN A 93 22.10 -9.23 9.89
N THR A 94 21.66 -10.21 10.69
CA THR A 94 22.49 -11.36 11.11
C THR A 94 22.74 -12.33 9.96
N TRP A 95 21.73 -12.63 9.13
CA TRP A 95 21.87 -13.52 7.97
C TRP A 95 22.81 -12.96 6.89
N ARG A 96 22.61 -11.70 6.45
CA ARG A 96 23.51 -11.03 5.48
C ARG A 96 24.94 -10.86 5.98
N ARG A 97 25.12 -10.70 7.30
CA ARG A 97 26.45 -10.63 7.92
C ARG A 97 27.14 -11.99 8.03
N ASN A 98 26.37 -13.09 8.02
CA ASN A 98 26.92 -14.45 8.12
C ASN A 98 27.41 -14.99 6.77
N GLU A 99 26.70 -14.67 5.68
CA GLU A 99 27.10 -15.05 4.31
C GLU A 99 28.41 -14.39 3.85
N THR A 100 28.71 -13.22 4.40
CA THR A 100 29.94 -12.47 4.10
C THR A 100 31.10 -12.78 5.04
N ASN A 101 30.93 -13.71 5.99
CA ASN A 101 31.95 -14.03 6.98
C ASN A 101 32.82 -15.22 6.51
N PRO A 102 34.04 -14.99 6.00
CA PRO A 102 34.87 -16.05 5.40
C PRO A 102 35.29 -17.15 6.39
N LYS A 103 35.13 -16.92 7.71
CA LYS A 103 35.52 -17.88 8.75
C LYS A 103 34.58 -19.08 8.89
N LEU A 104 33.30 -18.96 8.49
CA LEU A 104 32.32 -20.05 8.64
C LEU A 104 32.23 -20.95 7.41
N VAL A 105 32.77 -20.51 6.27
CA VAL A 105 32.81 -21.29 5.02
C VAL A 105 33.94 -22.32 5.04
N SER A 106 35.05 -22.05 5.74
CA SER A 106 36.20 -22.96 5.85
C SER A 106 36.05 -24.06 6.90
N GLU A 107 35.06 -23.97 7.78
CA GLU A 107 34.85 -24.93 8.88
C GLU A 107 33.80 -26.00 8.52
N GLY A 108 33.13 -25.85 7.37
CA GLY A 108 32.12 -26.77 6.84
C GLY A 108 32.54 -27.57 5.59
N SER A 109 33.81 -27.51 5.21
CA SER A 109 34.43 -28.28 4.10
C SER A 109 35.43 -29.29 4.62
#